data_AF-A0AAP5GZN7-F1
#
_entry.id   AF-A0AAP5GZN7-F1
#
_cell.length_a   1.000
_cell.length_b   1.000
_cell.length_c   1.000
_cell.angle_alpha   90.00
_cell.angle_beta   90.00
_cell.angle_gamma   90.00
#
_symmetry.space_group_name_H-M   'P 1'
#
loop_
_entity.id
_entity.type
_entity.pdbx_description
1 polymer ?
#
loop_
_entity_poly.entity_id
_entity_poly.type
_entity_poly.pdbx_seq_one_letter_code
_entity_poly.pdbx_strand_id
1 'polypeptide(L)' 'MIQLKEITKDNFQECIALDLYGDQWNYVATNIYSIAGAYVALTNKDFVPILYSIYHNDIMVGFIAMSYER' A
#
# COMPACT_ATOMS: atom_id res chain seq x y z
N MET A 1 -13.12 13.85 3.62
CA MET A 1 -13.67 12.77 2.76
C MET A 1 -12.59 11.70 2.58
N ILE A 2 -12.94 10.41 2.63
CA ILE A 2 -11.97 9.32 2.40
C ILE A 2 -11.95 8.95 0.92
N GLN A 3 -10.76 8.77 0.35
CA GLN A 3 -10.55 8.41 -1.06
C GLN A 3 -9.51 7.30 -1.18
N LEU A 4 -9.76 6.35 -2.08
CA LEU A 4 -8.76 5.38 -2.51
C LEU A 4 -8.16 5.88 -3.83
N LYS A 5 -6.83 6.00 -3.89
CA LYS A 5 -6.10 6.43 -5.08
C LYS A 5 -5.11 5.35 -5.47
N GLU A 6 -5.03 5.02 -6.75
CA GLU A 6 -4.02 4.08 -7.25
C GLU A 6 -2.62 4.53 -6.83
N ILE A 7 -1.75 3.57 -6.50
CA ILE A 7 -0.34 3.90 -6.27
C ILE A 7 0.30 4.16 -7.63
N THR A 8 0.82 5.36 -7.81
CA THR A 8 1.53 5.81 -9.01
C THR A 8 2.91 6.33 -8.61
N LYS A 9 3.72 6.70 -9.61
CA LYS A 9 5.01 7.36 -9.35
C LYS A 9 4.87 8.63 -8.50
N ASP A 10 3.74 9.32 -8.58
CA ASP A 10 3.53 10.63 -7.96
C ASP A 10 3.26 10.53 -6.45
N ASN A 11 2.60 9.46 -5.99
CA ASN A 11 2.25 9.26 -4.58
C ASN A 11 3.04 8.12 -3.90
N PHE A 12 3.82 7.35 -4.65
CA PHE A 12 4.58 6.23 -4.09
C PHE A 12 5.56 6.66 -2.98
N GLN A 13 6.23 7.80 -3.13
CA GLN A 13 7.18 8.31 -2.12
C GLN A 13 6.48 8.66 -0.81
N GLU A 14 5.30 9.31 -0.88
CA GLU A 14 4.46 9.58 0.30
C GLU A 14 4.02 8.27 0.97
N CYS A 15 3.65 7.26 0.16
CA CYS A 15 3.22 5.96 0.67
C CYS A 15 4.30 5.20 1.42
N ILE A 16 5.54 5.16 0.93
CA ILE A 16 6.62 4.44 1.61
C ILE A 16 7.20 5.20 2.82
N ALA A 17 6.97 6.52 2.87
CA ALA A 17 7.35 7.37 3.98
C ALA A 17 6.27 7.45 5.09
N LEU A 18 5.08 6.88 4.85
CA LEU A 18 4.00 6.86 5.83
C LEU A 18 4.46 6.12 7.09
N ASP A 19 4.51 6.85 8.20
CA ASP A 19 4.99 6.32 9.47
C ASP A 19 3.83 5.88 10.37
N LEU A 20 4.12 4.91 11.22
CA LEU A 20 3.15 4.32 12.12
C LEU A 20 3.25 4.95 13.51
N TYR A 21 2.11 5.09 14.18
CA TYR A 21 2.10 5.69 15.50
C TYR A 21 2.57 4.70 16.57
N GLY A 22 3.56 5.12 17.37
CA GLY A 22 4.04 4.36 18.53
C GLY A 22 4.62 3.00 18.13
N ASP A 23 4.14 1.92 18.75
CA ASP A 23 4.70 0.58 18.59
C ASP A 23 4.06 -0.24 17.46
N GLN A 24 3.21 0.38 16.64
CA GLN A 24 2.50 -0.31 15.55
C GLN A 24 3.45 -0.96 14.55
N TRP A 25 4.64 -0.40 14.32
CA TRP A 25 5.68 -0.96 13.45
C TRP A 25 6.13 -2.38 13.85
N ASN A 26 5.89 -2.82 15.09
CA ASN A 26 6.16 -4.20 15.51
C ASN A 26 5.19 -5.24 14.93
N TYR A 27 4.05 -4.79 14.40
CA TYR A 27 2.95 -5.67 14.00
C TYR A 27 2.62 -5.58 12.51
N VAL A 28 3.17 -4.61 11.78
CA VAL A 28 2.89 -4.39 10.37
C VAL A 28 4.18 -4.24 9.58
N ALA A 29 4.22 -4.88 8.41
CA ALA A 29 5.32 -4.68 7.48
C ALA A 29 5.28 -3.25 6.91
N THR A 30 6.47 -2.71 6.58
CA THR A 30 6.58 -1.43 5.87
C THR A 30 5.85 -1.47 4.52
N ASN A 31 5.28 -0.35 4.08
CA ASN A 31 4.58 -0.28 2.80
C ASN A 31 5.48 -0.67 1.61
N ILE A 32 6.78 -0.35 1.65
CA ILE A 32 7.74 -0.77 0.62
C ILE A 32 7.83 -2.30 0.50
N TYR A 33 7.80 -3.01 1.63
CA TYR A 33 7.83 -4.47 1.64
C TYR A 33 6.57 -5.06 0.99
N SER A 34 5.39 -4.54 1.33
CA SER A 34 4.12 -4.97 0.72
C SER A 34 4.08 -4.72 -0.79
N ILE A 35 4.58 -3.57 -1.26
CA ILE A 35 4.64 -3.24 -2.69
C ILE A 35 5.63 -4.15 -3.43
N ALA A 36 6.79 -4.43 -2.85
CA ALA A 36 7.74 -5.38 -3.42
C ALA A 36 7.16 -6.81 -3.51
N GLY A 37 6.45 -7.25 -2.46
CA GLY A 37 5.75 -8.54 -2.46
C GLY A 37 4.68 -8.63 -3.56
N ALA A 38 3.91 -7.55 -3.76
CA ALA A 38 2.94 -7.47 -4.86
C ALA A 38 3.61 -7.57 -6.25
N TYR A 39 4.77 -6.93 -6.44
CA TYR A 39 5.54 -7.06 -7.69
C TYR A 39 6.00 -8.50 -7.95
N VAL A 40 6.46 -9.20 -6.91
CA VAL A 40 6.87 -10.62 -7.02
C VAL A 40 5.66 -11.50 -7.36
N ALA A 41 4.54 -11.35 -6.66
CA ALA A 41 3.32 -12.11 -6.92
C ALA A 41 2.80 -11.92 -8.35
N LEU A 42 2.81 -10.68 -8.84
CA LEU A 42 2.44 -10.35 -10.22
C LEU A 42 3.40 -10.99 -11.24
N THR A 43 4.71 -10.93 -10.97
CA THR A 43 5.77 -11.49 -11.83
C THR A 43 5.66 -13.01 -11.94
N ASN A 44 5.35 -13.68 -10.83
CA ASN A 44 5.18 -15.13 -10.75
C ASN A 44 3.80 -15.61 -11.24
N LYS A 45 2.85 -14.69 -11.45
CA LYS A 45 1.45 -14.98 -11.78
C LYS A 45 0.71 -15.73 -10.67
N ASP A 46 1.07 -15.48 -9.41
CA ASP A 46 0.42 -16.09 -8.25
C ASP A 46 -1.00 -15.54 -8.09
N PHE A 47 -1.15 -14.22 -8.11
CA PHE A 47 -2.43 -13.50 -8.12
C PHE A 47 -2.23 -12.08 -8.67
N VAL A 48 -3.34 -11.38 -8.95
CA VAL A 48 -3.31 -9.96 -9.35
C VAL A 48 -3.47 -9.09 -8.09
N PRO A 49 -2.42 -8.38 -7.64
CA PRO A 49 -2.52 -7.48 -6.51
C PRO A 49 -3.28 -6.20 -6.89
N ILE A 50 -4.04 -5.68 -5.94
CA ILE A 50 -4.79 -4.42 -6.03
C ILE A 50 -4.28 -3.52 -4.91
N LEU A 51 -3.59 -2.44 -5.29
CA LEU A 51 -2.94 -1.54 -4.34
C LEU A 51 -3.56 -0.15 -4.39
N TYR A 52 -3.95 0.37 -3.23
CA TYR A 52 -4.43 1.76 -3.11
C TYR A 52 -3.75 2.46 -1.94
N SER A 53 -3.49 3.76 -2.13
CA SER A 53 -3.28 4.70 -1.04
C SER A 53 -4.63 5.18 -0.52
N ILE A 54 -4.70 5.43 0.79
CA ILE A 54 -5.89 5.93 1.47
C ILE A 54 -5.63 7.39 1.82
N TYR A 55 -6.46 8.29 1.31
CA TYR A 55 -6.39 9.72 1.57
C TYR A 55 -7.56 10.18 2.43
N HIS A 56 -7.28 11.07 3.39
CA HIS A 56 -8.28 11.92 4.02
C HIS A 56 -8.09 13.35 3.55
N ASN A 57 -8.97 13.82 2.66
CA ASN A 57 -8.75 15.03 1.87
C ASN A 57 -7.46 14.91 1.04
N ASP A 58 -6.46 15.77 1.27
CA ASP A 58 -5.18 15.76 0.52
C ASP A 58 -4.02 15.10 1.28
N ILE A 59 -4.30 14.49 2.44
CA ILE A 59 -3.28 13.84 3.28
C ILE A 59 -3.39 12.33 3.10
N MET A 60 -2.31 11.65 2.72
CA MET A 60 -2.27 10.19 2.77
C MET A 60 -2.24 9.73 4.23
N VAL A 61 -3.18 8.89 4.60
CA VAL A 61 -3.36 8.37 5.96
C VAL A 61 -3.26 6.85 6.02
N GLY A 62 -3.05 6.18 4.89
CA GLY A 62 -2.98 4.73 4.86
C GLY A 62 -2.63 4.13 3.50
N PHE A 63 -2.49 2.81 3.52
CA PHE A 63 -2.23 1.96 2.37
C PHE A 63 -3.07 0.68 2.53
N ILE A 64 -3.59 0.17 1.42
CA ILE A 64 -4.28 -1.11 1.37
C ILE A 64 -3.78 -1.93 0.19
N ALA A 65 -3.45 -3.19 0.48
CA ALA A 65 -3.17 -4.21 -0.51
C ALA A 65 -4.26 -5.28 -0.42
N MET A 66 -4.85 -5.62 -1.56
CA MET A 66 -5.86 -6.66 -1.68
C MET A 66 -5.50 -7.59 -2.83
N SER A 67 -6.02 -8.80 -2.79
CA SER A 67 -6.06 -9.72 -3.92
C SER A 67 -7.46 -10.34 -3.93
N TYR A 68 -7.86 -10.82 -5.11
CA TYR A 68 -9.09 -11.60 -5.24
C TYR A 68 -8.73 -12.96 -5.82
N GLU A 69 -9.02 -14.01 -5.05
CA GLU A 69 -8.98 -15.40 -5.51
C GLU A 69 -10.42 -15.83 -5.79
N ARG A 70 -10.64 -16.55 -6.89
CA ARG A 70 -11.95 -17.05 -7.30
C ARG A 70 -12.31 -18.35 -6.58
#